data_AF-A0A1N6G220-F1
#
_entry.id   AF-A0A1N6G220-F1
#
_cell.length_a   1.000
_cell.length_b   1.000
_cell.length_c   1.000
_cell.angle_alpha   90.00
_cell.angle_beta   90.00
_cell.angle_gamma   90.00
#
_symmetry.space_group_name_H-M   'P 1'
#
loop_
_entity.id
_entity.type
_entity.pdbx_description
1 polymer ?
#
loop_
_entity_poly.entity_id
_entity_poly.type
_entity_poly.pdbx_seq_one_letter_code
_entity_poly.pdbx_strand_id
1 'polypeptide(L)'
;MQFHHSGYVSGDPRVQPAAGVGIDRPAELPDEIDVLIVGSGPAGMLLAAQLSQYPGVVTRIVERRDGRLVLGQADGIQPRSVETFQLFGFAERITAEAYNIGYMNFWGPDPEAPQNIIRTSRTEDYGYKISEFPHLIVNQARVLDYFAEAAAHGPGRIAPDYGVEFTGLTVHEAGTPEAGDYPVEVRLRYVAGERAGEERTVRAKYVAGCDGARSGVREAIGRKHLGGISAHAWGVMDVVVNTDFPDWRTKCAINSVAGNILHIPREGGYLSRMYIDLGEVAQDDNHEVRKTPIEAIIAKANDILHPYTLDVRDVAWFSVYEVGHRVTDHFDDRSSDAADASPRVFLTGDACHTHSAKAGQGMNVSMQDGFNLGWKLGSVVSGLAPESLLSTYSAERQPVAQQLIDFDREWSSLMARKPEEISDPQELATFYLGTAEFPSGFMTQYGPSMITGDAEHQELATGFPIGKRFKSSQVSFVCDGNVVHLGHHAKADGRWRVYAFADAPGAGEASALNEWAEWMSSPDAPLARFTPAGADVDAVFDVKVIYQQPHEVIDITRAPELFRPKTGPLGLMDWEKVFAAAPSFWCPTDIFEERGISRDGAVVVVRPDGYVAQVLPLSATAELGEFFAGQMLAR
;
A
#
# COMPACT_ATOMS: atom_id res chain seq x y z
N MET A 1 6.55 19.42 5.95
CA MET A 1 5.11 19.47 5.60
C MET A 1 4.70 20.92 5.52
N GLN A 2 3.84 21.29 4.57
CA GLN A 2 3.39 22.67 4.41
C GLN A 2 2.02 22.88 5.05
N PHE A 3 1.89 23.98 5.78
CA PHE A 3 0.64 24.46 6.39
C PHE A 3 0.72 25.99 6.52
N HIS A 4 -0.34 26.63 6.99
CA HIS A 4 -0.53 28.09 6.99
C HIS A 4 -0.85 28.77 5.65
N HIS A 5 -0.86 28.03 4.54
CA HIS A 5 -1.19 28.56 3.22
C HIS A 5 -2.65 29.09 3.12
N SER A 6 -3.52 28.68 4.04
CA SER A 6 -4.91 29.17 4.17
C SER A 6 -5.11 30.13 5.35
N GLY A 7 -4.04 30.56 6.03
CA GLY A 7 -4.08 31.35 7.27
C GLY A 7 -3.40 30.65 8.46
N TYR A 8 -3.15 31.39 9.55
CA TYR A 8 -2.45 30.84 10.72
C TYR A 8 -3.19 29.66 11.37
N VAL A 9 -2.46 28.59 11.70
CA VAL A 9 -2.98 27.35 12.29
C VAL A 9 -2.31 27.11 13.65
N SER A 10 -3.05 27.20 14.75
CA SER A 10 -2.50 26.97 16.09
C SER A 10 -2.63 25.52 16.59
N GLY A 11 -3.47 24.71 15.94
CA GLY A 11 -3.70 23.30 16.28
C GLY A 11 -2.74 22.33 15.58
N ASP A 12 -3.05 21.04 15.65
CA ASP A 12 -2.31 20.01 14.89
C ASP A 12 -2.50 20.24 13.37
N PRO A 13 -1.43 20.56 12.62
CA PRO A 13 -1.53 20.83 11.18
C PRO A 13 -1.89 19.59 10.35
N ARG A 14 -1.93 18.39 10.96
CA ARG A 14 -2.41 17.16 10.31
C ARG A 14 -3.94 17.12 10.19
N VAL A 15 -4.66 17.88 11.01
CA VAL A 15 -6.11 18.04 10.87
C VAL A 15 -6.38 19.04 9.76
N GLN A 16 -6.63 18.52 8.55
CA GLN A 16 -6.93 19.36 7.39
C GLN A 16 -8.30 20.04 7.57
N PRO A 17 -8.56 21.22 6.99
CA PRO A 17 -9.90 21.81 6.99
C PRO A 17 -10.96 20.86 6.41
N ALA A 18 -12.14 20.82 7.01
CA ALA A 18 -13.26 20.05 6.46
C ALA A 18 -13.74 20.69 5.15
N ALA A 19 -14.11 19.88 4.17
CA ALA A 19 -14.63 20.34 2.89
C ALA A 19 -15.73 19.40 2.38
N GLY A 20 -16.59 19.91 1.49
CA GLY A 20 -17.68 19.14 0.87
C GLY A 20 -18.51 18.39 1.90
N VAL A 21 -18.67 17.08 1.72
CA VAL A 21 -19.44 16.20 2.61
C VAL A 21 -18.90 16.14 4.04
N GLY A 22 -17.65 16.55 4.27
CA GLY A 22 -17.03 16.58 5.59
C GLY A 22 -17.45 17.77 6.46
N ILE A 23 -18.02 18.83 5.89
CA ILE A 23 -18.48 20.02 6.65
C ILE A 23 -19.67 19.65 7.54
N ASP A 24 -20.68 19.02 6.94
CA ASP A 24 -21.94 18.62 7.60
C ASP A 24 -22.18 17.11 7.42
N ARG A 25 -21.15 16.30 7.76
CA ARG A 25 -21.20 14.86 7.53
C ARG A 25 -22.34 14.21 8.36
N PRO A 26 -23.28 13.49 7.73
CA PRO A 26 -24.39 12.89 8.44
C PRO A 26 -23.91 11.76 9.36
N ALA A 27 -24.42 11.74 10.60
CA ALA A 27 -24.13 10.67 11.55
C ALA A 27 -24.70 9.32 11.09
N GLU A 28 -25.93 9.33 10.56
CA GLU A 28 -26.58 8.13 10.03
C GLU A 28 -26.23 7.85 8.58
N LEU A 29 -26.36 6.59 8.16
CA LEU A 29 -26.16 6.18 6.76
C LEU A 29 -27.20 6.86 5.85
N PRO A 30 -26.78 7.71 4.88
CA PRO A 30 -27.70 8.29 3.91
C PRO A 30 -28.28 7.20 3.01
N ASP A 31 -29.43 7.50 2.38
CA ASP A 31 -30.08 6.58 1.45
C ASP A 31 -29.26 6.37 0.17
N GLU A 32 -28.51 7.40 -0.26
CA GLU A 32 -27.65 7.39 -1.45
C GLU A 32 -26.19 7.65 -1.07
N ILE A 33 -25.27 6.84 -1.61
CA ILE A 33 -23.85 6.82 -1.29
C ILE A 33 -23.05 6.73 -2.58
N ASP A 34 -22.01 7.53 -2.77
CA ASP A 34 -21.16 7.37 -3.95
C ASP A 34 -20.31 6.10 -3.86
N VAL A 35 -19.62 5.90 -2.74
CA VAL A 35 -18.78 4.71 -2.51
C VAL A 35 -19.09 4.11 -1.15
N LEU A 36 -19.59 2.87 -1.15
CA LEU A 36 -19.76 2.07 0.07
C LEU A 36 -18.63 1.06 0.20
N ILE A 37 -17.85 1.18 1.27
CA ILE A 37 -16.80 0.23 1.66
C ILE A 37 -17.39 -0.74 2.67
N VAL A 38 -17.24 -2.04 2.43
CA VAL A 38 -17.73 -3.09 3.34
C VAL A 38 -16.53 -3.75 4.02
N GLY A 39 -16.32 -3.44 5.30
CA GLY A 39 -15.23 -3.98 6.14
C GLY A 39 -14.13 -2.96 6.43
N SER A 40 -13.75 -2.86 7.71
CA SER A 40 -12.67 -1.98 8.20
C SER A 40 -11.35 -2.73 8.42
N GLY A 41 -11.04 -3.66 7.51
CA GLY A 41 -9.71 -4.27 7.41
C GLY A 41 -8.67 -3.32 6.82
N PRO A 42 -7.42 -3.78 6.61
CA PRO A 42 -6.34 -2.94 6.08
C PRO A 42 -6.67 -2.29 4.73
N ALA A 43 -7.25 -3.06 3.80
CA ALA A 43 -7.68 -2.54 2.49
C ALA A 43 -8.76 -1.46 2.62
N GLY A 44 -9.80 -1.73 3.42
CA GLY A 44 -10.95 -0.83 3.58
C GLY A 44 -10.60 0.46 4.32
N MET A 45 -9.79 0.39 5.38
CA MET A 45 -9.35 1.57 6.11
C MET A 45 -8.41 2.46 5.29
N LEU A 46 -7.51 1.86 4.50
CA LEU A 46 -6.68 2.63 3.59
C LEU A 46 -7.53 3.29 2.49
N LEU A 47 -8.47 2.54 1.90
CA LEU A 47 -9.40 3.08 0.90
C LEU A 47 -10.22 4.26 1.47
N ALA A 48 -10.71 4.13 2.71
CA ALA A 48 -11.39 5.23 3.41
C ALA A 48 -10.47 6.44 3.63
N ALA A 49 -9.21 6.21 4.04
CA ALA A 49 -8.24 7.28 4.19
C ALA A 49 -7.96 7.99 2.87
N GLN A 50 -7.81 7.25 1.77
CA GLN A 50 -7.61 7.82 0.43
C GLN A 50 -8.83 8.61 -0.05
N LEU A 51 -10.03 8.06 0.10
CA LEU A 51 -11.28 8.70 -0.32
C LEU A 51 -11.62 9.92 0.54
N SER A 52 -11.08 10.04 1.75
CA SER A 52 -11.24 11.25 2.58
C SER A 52 -10.66 12.50 1.95
N GLN A 53 -9.73 12.36 0.99
CA GLN A 53 -9.14 13.47 0.23
C GLN A 53 -10.02 13.92 -0.94
N TYR A 54 -11.15 13.26 -1.18
CA TYR A 54 -12.15 13.62 -2.20
C TYR A 54 -13.43 14.11 -1.50
N PRO A 55 -13.45 15.34 -0.95
CA PRO A 55 -14.57 15.84 -0.15
C PRO A 55 -15.90 15.95 -0.93
N GLY A 56 -15.89 15.89 -2.26
CA GLY A 56 -17.10 15.83 -3.08
C GLY A 56 -17.73 14.44 -3.19
N VAL A 57 -17.09 13.40 -2.66
CA VAL A 57 -17.52 11.99 -2.78
C VAL A 57 -18.13 11.53 -1.45
N VAL A 58 -19.42 11.18 -1.46
CA VAL A 58 -20.12 10.59 -0.31
C VAL A 58 -19.62 9.16 -0.10
N THR A 59 -18.57 9.01 0.71
CA THR A 59 -18.01 7.70 1.06
C THR A 59 -18.49 7.23 2.43
N ARG A 60 -18.94 5.98 2.55
CA ARG A 60 -19.24 5.32 3.85
C ARG A 60 -18.46 4.02 3.98
N ILE A 61 -18.14 3.63 5.21
CA ILE A 61 -17.47 2.38 5.53
C ILE A 61 -18.23 1.67 6.64
N VAL A 62 -18.78 0.50 6.34
CA VAL A 62 -19.55 -0.31 7.30
C VAL A 62 -18.71 -1.44 7.87
N GLU A 63 -18.87 -1.74 9.15
CA GLU A 63 -18.15 -2.79 9.86
C GLU A 63 -19.09 -3.53 10.81
N ARG A 64 -19.09 -4.86 10.74
CA ARG A 64 -19.95 -5.70 11.60
C ARG A 64 -19.50 -5.71 13.07
N ARG A 65 -18.21 -5.55 13.34
CA ARG A 65 -17.70 -5.42 14.72
C ARG A 65 -18.34 -4.20 15.37
N ASP A 66 -18.61 -4.29 16.66
CA ASP A 66 -19.19 -3.20 17.46
C ASP A 66 -18.19 -2.07 17.77
N GLY A 67 -16.92 -2.24 17.39
CA GLY A 67 -15.91 -1.21 17.51
C GLY A 67 -14.57 -1.58 16.87
N ARG A 68 -13.57 -0.76 17.19
CA ARG A 68 -12.18 -0.88 16.74
C ARG A 68 -11.61 -2.28 17.02
N LEU A 69 -10.84 -2.81 16.07
CA LEU A 69 -10.03 -4.02 16.27
C LEU A 69 -8.99 -3.80 17.38
N VAL A 70 -8.99 -4.64 18.41
CA VAL A 70 -8.03 -4.51 19.53
C VAL A 70 -6.70 -5.23 19.24
N LEU A 71 -6.78 -6.49 18.79
CA LEU A 71 -5.62 -7.34 18.50
C LEU A 71 -5.74 -7.87 17.07
N GLY A 72 -4.75 -7.55 16.24
CA GLY A 72 -4.70 -7.96 14.85
C GLY A 72 -4.05 -9.32 14.64
N GLN A 73 -4.30 -9.88 13.47
CA GLN A 73 -3.75 -11.17 13.05
C GLN A 73 -2.45 -11.01 12.26
N ALA A 74 -2.25 -9.86 11.62
CA ALA A 74 -1.02 -9.52 10.91
C ALA A 74 -0.15 -8.54 11.70
N ASP A 75 1.16 -8.59 11.45
CA ASP A 75 2.14 -7.72 12.12
C ASP A 75 3.30 -7.27 11.22
N GLY A 76 3.67 -8.05 10.20
CA GLY A 76 4.71 -7.68 9.24
C GLY A 76 4.30 -6.55 8.27
N ILE A 77 5.12 -5.50 8.20
CA ILE A 77 4.96 -4.34 7.33
C ILE A 77 6.17 -4.23 6.40
N GLN A 78 5.96 -4.50 5.13
CA GLN A 78 7.03 -4.45 4.13
C GLN A 78 7.44 -3.01 3.81
N PRO A 79 8.69 -2.77 3.36
CA PRO A 79 9.18 -1.42 3.10
C PRO A 79 8.30 -0.64 2.11
N ARG A 80 7.76 -1.30 1.08
CA ARG A 80 6.81 -0.66 0.14
C ARG A 80 5.51 -0.19 0.83
N SER A 81 5.06 -0.87 1.88
CA SER A 81 3.91 -0.37 2.67
C SER A 81 4.29 0.86 3.50
N VAL A 82 5.52 0.92 4.01
CA VAL A 82 6.03 2.11 4.72
C VAL A 82 6.16 3.30 3.77
N GLU A 83 6.55 3.08 2.51
CA GLU A 83 6.48 4.11 1.46
C GLU A 83 5.02 4.63 1.31
N THR A 84 4.00 3.76 1.31
CA THR A 84 2.60 4.22 1.34
C THR A 84 2.29 5.03 2.60
N PHE A 85 2.74 4.59 3.77
CA PHE A 85 2.51 5.32 5.03
C PHE A 85 3.15 6.71 5.00
N GLN A 86 4.23 6.90 4.24
CA GLN A 86 4.86 8.19 4.03
C GLN A 86 3.97 9.12 3.19
N LEU A 87 3.28 8.59 2.17
CA LEU A 87 2.30 9.35 1.39
C LEU A 87 1.10 9.80 2.24
N PHE A 88 0.72 9.00 3.24
CA PHE A 88 -0.30 9.38 4.24
C PHE A 88 0.26 10.21 5.42
N GLY A 89 1.58 10.43 5.48
CA GLY A 89 2.21 11.34 6.45
C GLY A 89 2.38 10.78 7.87
N PHE A 90 2.34 9.46 8.05
CA PHE A 90 2.51 8.83 9.38
C PHE A 90 3.65 7.81 9.48
N ALA A 91 4.43 7.59 8.41
CA ALA A 91 5.55 6.63 8.41
C ALA A 91 6.54 6.84 9.58
N GLU A 92 6.89 8.08 9.92
CA GLU A 92 7.79 8.37 11.05
C GLU A 92 7.21 7.89 12.39
N ARG A 93 5.94 8.18 12.66
CA ARG A 93 5.27 7.80 13.92
C ARG A 93 5.16 6.29 14.08
N ILE A 94 4.77 5.59 13.02
CA ILE A 94 4.66 4.13 13.09
C ILE A 94 6.04 3.45 13.13
N THR A 95 7.06 4.03 12.49
CA THR A 95 8.45 3.54 12.58
C THR A 95 8.99 3.67 14.01
N ALA A 96 8.65 4.76 14.71
CA ALA A 96 9.04 4.97 16.11
C ALA A 96 8.34 4.00 17.08
N GLU A 97 7.15 3.51 16.73
CA GLU A 97 6.37 2.56 17.53
C GLU A 97 6.77 1.10 17.26
N ALA A 98 7.06 0.77 16.01
CA ALA A 98 7.30 -0.59 15.54
C ALA A 98 8.67 -1.16 15.91
N TYR A 99 8.79 -2.49 15.85
CA TYR A 99 10.09 -3.15 15.82
C TYR A 99 10.66 -3.15 14.40
N ASN A 100 11.89 -2.66 14.23
CA ASN A 100 12.61 -2.70 12.95
C ASN A 100 13.44 -4.00 12.85
N ILE A 101 13.21 -4.79 11.80
CA ILE A 101 14.02 -5.99 11.54
C ILE A 101 15.33 -5.56 10.89
N GLY A 102 16.43 -5.50 11.65
CA GLY A 102 17.75 -5.24 11.08
C GLY A 102 18.43 -6.48 10.50
N TYR A 103 18.23 -7.63 11.15
CA TYR A 103 18.89 -8.90 10.82
C TYR A 103 17.91 -10.07 10.94
N MET A 104 18.19 -11.11 10.17
CA MET A 104 17.58 -12.43 10.31
C MET A 104 18.67 -13.46 10.60
N ASN A 105 18.46 -14.28 11.63
CA ASN A 105 19.35 -15.39 11.97
C ASN A 105 18.73 -16.72 11.58
N PHE A 106 19.57 -17.65 11.14
CA PHE A 106 19.17 -19.01 10.82
C PHE A 106 19.79 -19.97 11.83
N TRP A 107 18.97 -20.88 12.33
CA TRP A 107 19.35 -21.89 13.30
C TRP A 107 19.06 -23.28 12.73
N GLY A 108 19.98 -24.20 12.96
CA GLY A 108 19.88 -25.58 12.51
C GLY A 108 20.37 -26.56 13.59
N PRO A 109 20.17 -27.88 13.40
CA PRO A 109 20.72 -28.88 14.30
C PRO A 109 22.24 -28.77 14.43
N ASP A 110 22.76 -28.95 15.64
CA ASP A 110 24.19 -29.06 15.89
C ASP A 110 24.74 -30.35 15.25
N PRO A 111 25.74 -30.28 14.35
CA PRO A 111 26.35 -31.47 13.76
C PRO A 111 26.93 -32.46 14.78
N GLU A 112 27.37 -31.98 15.95
CA GLU A 112 27.95 -32.82 17.01
C GLU A 112 26.89 -33.35 17.99
N ALA A 113 25.75 -32.67 18.10
CA ALA A 113 24.66 -33.01 19.01
C ALA A 113 23.29 -32.65 18.39
N PRO A 114 22.76 -33.43 17.43
CA PRO A 114 21.60 -33.04 16.61
C PRO A 114 20.30 -32.69 17.36
N GLN A 115 20.18 -33.07 18.63
CA GLN A 115 19.11 -32.65 19.55
C GLN A 115 19.22 -31.20 20.03
N ASN A 116 20.36 -30.54 19.79
CA ASN A 116 20.61 -29.14 20.09
C ASN A 116 20.51 -28.31 18.79
N ILE A 117 20.19 -27.03 18.92
CA ILE A 117 20.31 -26.06 17.83
C ILE A 117 21.51 -25.13 17.99
N ILE A 118 22.14 -24.77 16.87
CA ILE A 118 23.17 -23.73 16.79
C ILE A 118 22.84 -22.72 15.69
N ARG A 119 23.33 -21.48 15.84
CA ARG A 119 23.21 -20.46 14.80
C ARG A 119 24.11 -20.84 13.63
N THR A 120 23.53 -21.08 12.46
CA THR A 120 24.25 -21.48 11.24
C THR A 120 24.64 -20.28 10.39
N SER A 121 23.79 -19.25 10.33
CA SER A 121 24.08 -18.03 9.57
C SER A 121 23.31 -16.81 10.09
N ARG A 122 23.70 -15.64 9.60
CA ARG A 122 23.07 -14.34 9.83
C ARG A 122 23.10 -13.56 8.54
N THR A 123 22.00 -12.89 8.24
CA THR A 123 21.88 -11.98 7.09
C THR A 123 21.24 -10.66 7.50
N GLU A 124 21.59 -9.58 6.80
CA GLU A 124 20.89 -8.30 6.90
C GLU A 124 19.52 -8.43 6.21
N ASP A 125 18.45 -7.94 6.85
CA ASP A 125 17.10 -8.01 6.27
C ASP A 125 16.97 -7.12 5.02
N TYR A 126 17.72 -6.00 4.97
CA TYR A 126 17.82 -5.10 3.80
C TYR A 126 19.23 -4.99 3.23
N GLY A 127 19.98 -6.09 3.14
CA GLY A 127 21.35 -6.06 2.61
C GLY A 127 21.50 -5.34 1.25
N TYR A 128 20.44 -5.30 0.44
CA TYR A 128 20.39 -4.62 -0.86
C TYR A 128 19.89 -3.17 -0.85
N LYS A 129 19.45 -2.64 0.31
CA LYS A 129 18.96 -1.25 0.48
C LYS A 129 17.97 -0.82 -0.63
N ILE A 130 17.00 -1.68 -0.91
CA ILE A 130 16.05 -1.51 -2.03
C ILE A 130 15.11 -0.30 -1.79
N SER A 131 14.89 0.06 -0.52
CA SER A 131 14.08 1.19 -0.07
C SER A 131 14.83 1.98 1.00
N GLU A 132 14.48 3.25 1.12
CA GLU A 132 14.89 4.12 2.22
C GLU A 132 14.19 3.79 3.54
N PHE A 133 13.12 2.98 3.50
CA PHE A 133 12.37 2.58 4.69
C PHE A 133 12.71 1.16 5.16
N PRO A 134 12.63 0.91 6.49
CA PRO A 134 12.74 -0.43 7.05
C PRO A 134 11.46 -1.26 6.83
N HIS A 135 11.58 -2.58 6.98
CA HIS A 135 10.54 -3.56 7.28
C HIS A 135 10.30 -3.58 8.80
N LEU A 136 9.04 -3.33 9.11
CA LEU A 136 8.57 -3.08 10.45
C LEU A 136 7.69 -4.24 10.91
N ILE A 137 7.68 -4.47 12.21
CA ILE A 137 6.75 -5.37 12.89
C ILE A 137 5.95 -4.56 13.91
N VAL A 138 4.64 -4.53 13.75
CA VAL A 138 3.72 -3.80 14.64
C VAL A 138 2.32 -4.41 14.57
N ASN A 139 1.57 -4.42 15.67
CA ASN A 139 0.18 -4.88 15.67
C ASN A 139 -0.65 -4.19 14.57
N GLN A 140 -1.29 -4.99 13.70
CA GLN A 140 -2.19 -4.51 12.65
C GLN A 140 -3.22 -3.49 13.14
N ALA A 141 -3.75 -3.62 14.36
CA ALA A 141 -4.70 -2.64 14.90
C ALA A 141 -4.13 -1.21 14.91
N ARG A 142 -2.83 -1.05 15.12
CA ARG A 142 -2.15 0.24 15.12
C ARG A 142 -2.04 0.84 13.73
N VAL A 143 -1.78 0.02 12.72
CA VAL A 143 -1.85 0.45 11.30
C VAL A 143 -3.24 0.96 10.97
N LEU A 144 -4.30 0.25 11.39
CA LEU A 144 -5.68 0.67 11.19
C LEU A 144 -5.98 1.99 11.91
N ASP A 145 -5.42 2.21 13.10
CA ASP A 145 -5.59 3.47 13.83
C ASP A 145 -5.00 4.67 13.08
N TYR A 146 -3.80 4.51 12.50
CA TYR A 146 -3.20 5.59 11.71
C TYR A 146 -4.00 5.89 10.44
N PHE A 147 -4.57 4.87 9.78
CA PHE A 147 -5.49 5.10 8.66
C PHE A 147 -6.82 5.70 9.09
N ALA A 148 -7.38 5.27 10.22
CA ALA A 148 -8.60 5.86 10.79
C ALA A 148 -8.39 7.33 11.14
N GLU A 149 -7.25 7.66 11.75
CA GLU A 149 -6.84 9.03 12.02
C GLU A 149 -6.72 9.83 10.71
N ALA A 150 -6.03 9.30 9.69
CA ALA A 150 -5.91 9.97 8.40
C ALA A 150 -7.28 10.20 7.72
N ALA A 151 -8.18 9.23 7.77
CA ALA A 151 -9.54 9.34 7.22
C ALA A 151 -10.39 10.39 7.97
N ALA A 152 -10.29 10.42 9.29
CA ALA A 152 -11.01 11.36 10.14
C ALA A 152 -10.44 12.78 10.06
N HIS A 153 -9.14 12.93 9.89
CA HIS A 153 -8.45 14.21 9.76
C HIS A 153 -8.45 14.76 8.32
N GLY A 154 -8.74 13.92 7.33
CA GLY A 154 -8.90 14.32 5.94
C GLY A 154 -10.17 15.16 5.70
N PRO A 155 -10.23 15.94 4.59
CA PRO A 155 -11.32 16.88 4.34
C PRO A 155 -12.73 16.28 4.38
N GLY A 156 -12.90 15.02 3.96
CA GLY A 156 -14.18 14.30 3.95
C GLY A 156 -14.64 13.71 5.29
N ARG A 157 -13.81 13.77 6.35
CA ARG A 157 -14.13 13.35 7.74
C ARG A 157 -14.68 11.93 7.85
N ILE A 158 -14.05 10.96 7.21
CA ILE A 158 -14.58 9.59 7.14
C ILE A 158 -14.25 8.82 8.43
N ALA A 159 -15.26 8.15 9.00
CA ALA A 159 -15.12 7.23 10.11
C ALA A 159 -15.96 5.95 9.85
N PRO A 160 -15.59 4.78 10.40
CA PRO A 160 -16.36 3.55 10.29
C PRO A 160 -17.71 3.59 11.02
N ASP A 161 -18.72 3.06 10.34
CA ASP A 161 -20.02 2.71 10.89
C ASP A 161 -19.97 1.30 11.45
N TYR A 162 -19.64 1.21 12.74
CA TYR A 162 -19.57 -0.06 13.47
C TYR A 162 -20.94 -0.65 13.78
N GLY A 163 -20.99 -1.96 14.00
CA GLY A 163 -22.21 -2.71 14.27
C GLY A 163 -23.12 -2.83 13.05
N VAL A 164 -22.61 -2.67 11.83
CA VAL A 164 -23.38 -2.74 10.58
C VAL A 164 -22.84 -3.88 9.71
N GLU A 165 -23.67 -4.90 9.52
CA GLU A 165 -23.35 -6.10 8.74
C GLU A 165 -23.91 -6.00 7.32
N PHE A 166 -23.10 -6.33 6.32
CA PHE A 166 -23.55 -6.55 4.96
C PHE A 166 -24.27 -7.89 4.84
N THR A 167 -25.45 -7.89 4.23
CA THR A 167 -26.28 -9.11 4.06
C THR A 167 -26.53 -9.47 2.60
N GLY A 168 -26.31 -8.55 1.66
CA GLY A 168 -26.39 -8.82 0.23
C GLY A 168 -26.46 -7.55 -0.60
N LEU A 169 -26.30 -7.68 -1.90
CA LEU A 169 -26.50 -6.57 -2.85
C LEU A 169 -27.22 -7.04 -4.11
N THR A 170 -27.66 -6.10 -4.92
CA THR A 170 -28.16 -6.31 -6.28
C THR A 170 -27.69 -5.15 -7.16
N VAL A 171 -27.04 -5.47 -8.27
CA VAL A 171 -26.63 -4.46 -9.27
C VAL A 171 -27.74 -4.39 -10.31
N HIS A 172 -28.38 -3.24 -10.42
CA HIS A 172 -29.44 -3.00 -11.40
C HIS A 172 -28.83 -2.70 -12.77
N GLU A 173 -29.44 -3.24 -13.82
CA GLU A 173 -28.97 -3.06 -15.20
C GLU A 173 -28.99 -1.58 -15.61
N ALA A 174 -27.92 -1.11 -16.24
CA ALA A 174 -27.82 0.26 -16.71
C ALA A 174 -28.96 0.61 -17.68
N GLY A 175 -29.53 1.81 -17.54
CA GLY A 175 -30.66 2.28 -18.35
C GLY A 175 -32.04 1.82 -17.87
N THR A 176 -32.12 1.02 -16.80
CA THR A 176 -33.39 0.74 -16.12
C THR A 176 -33.76 1.89 -15.15
N PRO A 177 -35.06 2.16 -14.93
CA PRO A 177 -35.49 3.13 -13.91
C PRO A 177 -34.96 2.81 -12.51
N GLU A 178 -34.82 1.52 -12.21
CA GLU A 178 -34.31 1.03 -10.93
C GLU A 178 -32.82 1.30 -10.75
N ALA A 179 -32.03 1.42 -11.81
CA ALA A 179 -30.60 1.74 -11.70
C ALA A 179 -30.37 3.19 -11.26
N GLY A 180 -31.00 4.15 -11.95
CA GLY A 180 -30.76 5.58 -11.74
C GLY A 180 -29.26 5.92 -11.73
N ASP A 181 -28.88 6.92 -10.93
CA ASP A 181 -27.47 7.29 -10.73
C ASP A 181 -26.73 6.37 -9.74
N TYR A 182 -27.47 5.61 -8.92
CA TYR A 182 -26.96 4.73 -7.86
C TYR A 182 -27.40 3.28 -8.08
N PRO A 183 -26.80 2.55 -9.06
CA PRO A 183 -27.29 1.27 -9.54
C PRO A 183 -27.11 0.10 -8.58
N VAL A 184 -26.37 0.25 -7.48
CA VAL A 184 -26.12 -0.86 -6.55
C VAL A 184 -27.02 -0.73 -5.33
N GLU A 185 -28.01 -1.61 -5.21
CA GLU A 185 -28.81 -1.75 -3.99
C GLU A 185 -28.08 -2.62 -2.98
N VAL A 186 -27.85 -2.11 -1.78
CA VAL A 186 -27.12 -2.82 -0.72
C VAL A 186 -28.02 -3.00 0.50
N ARG A 187 -28.13 -4.24 0.97
CA ARG A 187 -28.88 -4.64 2.16
C ARG A 187 -27.93 -4.82 3.33
N LEU A 188 -28.23 -4.11 4.40
CA LEU A 188 -27.46 -4.03 5.63
C LEU A 188 -28.33 -4.43 6.82
N ARG A 189 -27.69 -4.86 7.89
CA ARG A 189 -28.35 -5.14 9.17
C ARG A 189 -27.52 -4.55 10.31
N TYR A 190 -28.18 -3.84 11.20
CA TYR A 190 -27.55 -3.43 12.46
C TYR A 190 -27.44 -4.65 13.38
N VAL A 191 -26.23 -4.98 13.81
CA VAL A 191 -25.93 -6.16 14.65
C VAL A 191 -25.44 -5.77 16.05
N ALA A 192 -25.23 -4.49 16.31
CA ALA A 192 -24.89 -3.94 17.61
C ALA A 192 -25.55 -2.57 17.83
N GLY A 193 -25.51 -2.08 19.07
CA GLY A 193 -26.11 -0.79 19.47
C GLY A 193 -27.63 -0.83 19.60
N GLU A 194 -28.25 0.34 19.72
CA GLU A 194 -29.70 0.49 19.97
C GLU A 194 -30.58 0.00 18.81
N ARG A 195 -30.04 0.00 17.58
CA ARG A 195 -30.72 -0.43 16.35
C ARG A 195 -30.53 -1.91 16.04
N ALA A 196 -29.92 -2.70 16.94
CA ALA A 196 -29.63 -4.10 16.69
C ALA A 196 -30.88 -4.89 16.27
N GLY A 197 -30.79 -5.60 15.14
CA GLY A 197 -31.87 -6.33 14.50
C GLY A 197 -32.60 -5.57 13.40
N GLU A 198 -32.43 -4.25 13.27
CA GLU A 198 -33.01 -3.45 12.20
C GLU A 198 -32.31 -3.71 10.86
N GLU A 199 -33.11 -3.89 9.80
CA GLU A 199 -32.63 -3.98 8.43
C GLU A 199 -32.63 -2.60 7.76
N ARG A 200 -31.63 -2.35 6.92
CA ARG A 200 -31.44 -1.08 6.21
C ARG A 200 -31.04 -1.34 4.77
N THR A 201 -31.68 -0.66 3.83
CA THR A 201 -31.29 -0.67 2.42
C THR A 201 -30.73 0.70 2.03
N VAL A 202 -29.61 0.71 1.32
CA VAL A 202 -28.98 1.91 0.76
C VAL A 202 -28.68 1.71 -0.73
N ARG A 203 -28.53 2.80 -1.46
CA ARG A 203 -28.18 2.82 -2.90
C ARG A 203 -26.77 3.37 -3.06
N ALA A 204 -25.92 2.67 -3.82
CA ALA A 204 -24.55 3.07 -4.05
C ALA A 204 -24.20 3.20 -5.53
N LYS A 205 -23.29 4.11 -5.89
CA LYS A 205 -22.68 4.11 -7.24
C LYS A 205 -21.69 2.97 -7.38
N TYR A 206 -20.87 2.79 -6.35
CA TYR A 206 -19.85 1.76 -6.27
C TYR A 206 -19.80 1.11 -4.90
N VAL A 207 -19.49 -0.20 -4.87
CA VAL A 207 -19.26 -0.96 -3.64
C VAL A 207 -17.85 -1.56 -3.66
N ALA A 208 -17.11 -1.42 -2.57
CA ALA A 208 -15.81 -2.08 -2.37
C ALA A 208 -15.92 -3.12 -1.24
N GLY A 209 -15.85 -4.40 -1.59
CA GLY A 209 -15.76 -5.53 -0.68
C GLY A 209 -14.36 -5.63 -0.06
N CYS A 210 -14.25 -5.24 1.20
CA CYS A 210 -13.05 -5.31 2.04
C CYS A 210 -13.29 -6.25 3.25
N ASP A 211 -14.25 -7.18 3.12
CA ASP A 211 -14.88 -7.98 4.17
C ASP A 211 -14.23 -9.36 4.39
N GLY A 212 -13.01 -9.53 3.86
CA GLY A 212 -12.11 -10.61 4.20
C GLY A 212 -12.40 -11.96 3.53
N ALA A 213 -11.73 -13.01 4.01
CA ALA A 213 -11.74 -14.33 3.36
C ALA A 213 -13.15 -14.93 3.16
N ARG A 214 -14.10 -14.61 4.04
CA ARG A 214 -15.51 -15.04 3.96
C ARG A 214 -16.41 -13.91 3.43
N SER A 215 -15.91 -13.15 2.45
CA SER A 215 -16.60 -12.01 1.86
C SER A 215 -18.00 -12.38 1.37
N GLY A 216 -19.01 -11.70 1.93
CA GLY A 216 -20.38 -11.76 1.45
C GLY A 216 -20.55 -10.95 0.17
N VAL A 217 -19.75 -9.90 -0.03
CA VAL A 217 -19.73 -9.13 -1.28
C VAL A 217 -19.30 -10.03 -2.44
N ARG A 218 -18.21 -10.81 -2.28
CA ARG A 218 -17.74 -11.77 -3.28
C ARG A 218 -18.83 -12.77 -3.66
N GLU A 219 -19.50 -13.34 -2.67
CA GLU A 219 -20.59 -14.29 -2.90
C GLU A 219 -21.76 -13.63 -3.65
N ALA A 220 -22.13 -12.40 -3.28
CA ALA A 220 -23.24 -11.67 -3.89
C ALA A 220 -23.02 -11.35 -5.38
N ILE A 221 -21.76 -11.17 -5.82
CA ILE A 221 -21.41 -10.96 -7.24
C ILE A 221 -21.01 -12.26 -7.95
N GLY A 222 -21.25 -13.43 -7.33
CA GLY A 222 -21.04 -14.74 -7.96
C GLY A 222 -19.58 -15.15 -8.15
N ARG A 223 -18.64 -14.45 -7.50
CA ARG A 223 -17.20 -14.70 -7.63
C ARG A 223 -16.72 -15.84 -6.74
N LYS A 224 -15.68 -16.54 -7.18
CA LYS A 224 -15.22 -17.78 -6.53
C LYS A 224 -13.72 -17.74 -6.27
N HIS A 225 -13.34 -18.17 -5.07
CA HIS A 225 -11.96 -18.50 -4.76
C HIS A 225 -11.53 -19.76 -5.50
N LEU A 226 -10.51 -19.61 -6.34
CA LEU A 226 -9.79 -20.67 -7.03
C LEU A 226 -8.50 -20.95 -6.27
N GLY A 227 -8.20 -22.22 -6.03
CA GLY A 227 -6.99 -22.64 -5.34
C GLY A 227 -7.19 -23.78 -4.35
N GLY A 228 -6.10 -24.27 -3.78
CA GLY A 228 -6.09 -25.41 -2.87
C GLY A 228 -5.93 -25.01 -1.40
N ILE A 229 -6.38 -25.89 -0.51
CA ILE A 229 -6.00 -25.87 0.91
C ILE A 229 -4.71 -26.68 1.02
N SER A 230 -3.70 -26.11 1.68
CA SER A 230 -2.49 -26.86 2.06
C SER A 230 -2.75 -27.60 3.36
N ALA A 231 -2.36 -28.87 3.40
CA ALA A 231 -2.56 -29.79 4.51
C ALA A 231 -1.48 -29.63 5.60
N HIS A 232 -1.17 -28.39 6.02
CA HIS A 232 -0.13 -28.09 7.00
C HIS A 232 -0.60 -27.03 8.00
N ALA A 233 -0.43 -27.29 9.29
CA ALA A 233 -0.87 -26.40 10.37
C ALA A 233 0.29 -25.75 11.12
N TRP A 234 0.07 -24.49 11.54
CA TRP A 234 1.00 -23.72 12.35
C TRP A 234 0.29 -23.17 13.57
N GLY A 235 0.81 -23.48 14.76
CA GLY A 235 0.44 -22.79 15.98
C GLY A 235 1.08 -21.41 15.99
N VAL A 236 0.33 -20.37 16.31
CA VAL A 236 0.86 -19.01 16.42
C VAL A 236 0.52 -18.45 17.77
N MET A 237 1.52 -17.90 18.45
CA MET A 237 1.34 -17.31 19.77
C MET A 237 2.15 -16.02 19.90
N ASP A 238 1.51 -15.00 20.49
CA ASP A 238 2.11 -13.74 20.90
C ASP A 238 2.39 -13.82 22.40
N VAL A 239 3.67 -13.90 22.76
CA VAL A 239 4.11 -14.27 24.11
C VAL A 239 5.10 -13.29 24.71
N VAL A 240 5.04 -13.16 26.04
CA VAL A 240 6.06 -12.53 26.86
C VAL A 240 6.73 -13.62 27.69
N VAL A 241 8.05 -13.73 27.60
CA VAL A 241 8.78 -14.88 28.14
C VAL A 241 10.05 -14.45 28.89
N ASN A 242 10.49 -15.31 29.79
CA ASN A 242 11.90 -15.40 30.17
C ASN A 242 12.56 -16.51 29.34
N THR A 243 13.74 -16.26 28.78
CA THR A 243 14.45 -17.24 27.96
C THR A 243 15.96 -16.98 28.01
N ASP A 244 16.74 -18.03 27.84
CA ASP A 244 18.18 -17.97 27.60
C ASP A 244 18.55 -18.11 26.11
N PHE A 245 17.56 -18.17 25.21
CA PHE A 245 17.79 -18.15 23.76
C PHE A 245 18.42 -16.81 23.35
N PRO A 246 19.67 -16.80 22.84
CA PRO A 246 20.46 -15.57 22.72
C PRO A 246 19.94 -14.61 21.64
N ASP A 247 19.12 -15.11 20.71
CA ASP A 247 18.57 -14.33 19.60
C ASP A 247 17.10 -13.96 19.78
N TRP A 248 16.58 -13.98 21.02
CA TRP A 248 15.17 -13.65 21.29
C TRP A 248 14.73 -12.29 20.73
N ARG A 249 15.65 -11.34 20.53
CA ARG A 249 15.37 -10.01 19.95
C ARG A 249 15.76 -9.87 18.48
N THR A 250 15.98 -10.97 17.77
CA THR A 250 16.26 -11.01 16.32
C THR A 250 15.28 -11.95 15.62
N LYS A 251 14.82 -11.61 14.41
CA LYS A 251 13.99 -12.52 13.61
C LYS A 251 14.77 -13.81 13.34
N CYS A 252 14.18 -14.97 13.59
CA CYS A 252 14.87 -16.24 13.40
C CYS A 252 14.03 -17.24 12.63
N ALA A 253 14.64 -17.93 11.66
CA ALA A 253 14.15 -19.22 11.18
C ALA A 253 14.94 -20.31 11.90
N ILE A 254 14.24 -21.17 12.63
CA ILE A 254 14.82 -22.19 13.51
C ILE A 254 14.35 -23.55 13.02
N ASN A 255 15.30 -24.36 12.56
CA ASN A 255 15.05 -25.73 12.16
C ASN A 255 15.71 -26.65 13.18
N SER A 256 14.95 -27.61 13.70
CA SER A 256 15.43 -28.62 14.64
C SER A 256 14.93 -30.01 14.22
N VAL A 257 15.46 -31.05 14.86
CA VAL A 257 14.91 -32.41 14.71
C VAL A 257 13.49 -32.55 15.26
N ALA A 258 13.08 -31.66 16.18
CA ALA A 258 11.74 -31.67 16.77
C ALA A 258 10.71 -30.91 15.91
N GLY A 259 11.13 -30.10 14.95
CA GLY A 259 10.27 -29.26 14.11
C GLY A 259 10.86 -27.88 13.87
N ASN A 260 10.03 -26.99 13.32
CA ASN A 260 10.45 -25.66 12.86
C ASN A 260 9.75 -24.53 13.63
N ILE A 261 10.47 -23.44 13.86
CA ILE A 261 9.93 -22.19 14.40
C ILE A 261 10.31 -21.03 13.49
N LEU A 262 9.34 -20.16 13.18
CA LEU A 262 9.61 -18.79 12.75
C LEU A 262 9.35 -17.85 13.93
N HIS A 263 10.42 -17.25 14.43
CA HIS A 263 10.40 -16.33 15.56
C HIS A 263 10.48 -14.88 15.08
N ILE A 264 9.53 -14.04 15.52
CA ILE A 264 9.40 -12.65 15.11
C ILE A 264 9.29 -11.76 16.37
N PRO A 265 10.34 -11.01 16.73
CA PRO A 265 10.23 -10.02 17.79
C PRO A 265 9.20 -8.95 17.43
N ARG A 266 8.37 -8.56 18.41
CA ARG A 266 7.32 -7.55 18.25
C ARG A 266 7.72 -6.20 18.84
N GLU A 267 6.86 -5.22 18.62
CA GLU A 267 6.93 -3.87 19.16
C GLU A 267 7.02 -3.84 20.69
N GLY A 268 7.49 -2.71 21.25
CA GLY A 268 7.58 -2.51 22.70
C GLY A 268 8.72 -3.24 23.43
N GLY A 269 9.49 -4.08 22.72
CA GLY A 269 10.75 -4.65 23.23
C GLY A 269 10.64 -5.98 23.98
N TYR A 270 9.43 -6.38 24.41
CA TYR A 270 9.20 -7.59 25.22
C TYR A 270 8.39 -8.68 24.51
N LEU A 271 7.38 -8.27 23.74
CA LEU A 271 6.50 -9.20 23.03
C LEU A 271 7.25 -9.85 21.86
N SER A 272 6.94 -11.12 21.60
CA SER A 272 7.38 -11.84 20.40
C SER A 272 6.26 -12.72 19.86
N ARG A 273 6.19 -12.84 18.55
CA ARG A 273 5.33 -13.80 17.85
C ARG A 273 6.15 -15.02 17.47
N MET A 274 5.62 -16.20 17.76
CA MET A 274 6.20 -17.47 17.32
C MET A 274 5.20 -18.20 16.43
N TYR A 275 5.67 -18.67 15.28
CA TYR A 275 4.98 -19.66 14.45
C TYR A 275 5.65 -21.01 14.68
N ILE A 276 4.90 -21.97 15.21
CA ILE A 276 5.35 -23.30 15.61
C ILE A 276 4.74 -24.31 14.65
N ASP A 277 5.61 -25.11 14.03
CA ASP A 277 5.19 -26.19 13.15
C ASP A 277 4.47 -27.30 13.93
N LEU A 278 3.19 -27.54 13.60
CA LEU A 278 2.38 -28.62 14.17
C LEU A 278 2.33 -29.85 13.26
N GLY A 279 2.94 -29.79 12.08
CA GLY A 279 3.00 -30.87 11.10
C GLY A 279 1.86 -30.91 10.08
N GLU A 280 1.81 -32.03 9.35
CA GLU A 280 0.81 -32.30 8.33
C GLU A 280 -0.56 -32.60 8.97
N VAL A 281 -1.62 -32.06 8.36
CA VAL A 281 -3.00 -32.24 8.79
C VAL A 281 -3.67 -33.25 7.86
N ALA A 282 -4.28 -34.29 8.42
CA ALA A 282 -5.02 -35.26 7.61
C ALA A 282 -6.19 -34.60 6.87
N GLN A 283 -6.50 -35.04 5.64
CA GLN A 283 -7.60 -34.44 4.85
C GLN A 283 -8.97 -34.55 5.52
N ASP A 284 -9.14 -35.51 6.43
CA ASP A 284 -10.34 -35.80 7.21
C ASP A 284 -10.25 -35.33 8.68
N ASP A 285 -9.23 -34.54 9.02
CA ASP A 285 -9.01 -34.00 10.38
C ASP A 285 -10.19 -33.14 10.88
N ASN A 286 -11.11 -32.70 9.99
CA ASN A 286 -12.28 -31.89 10.33
C ASN A 286 -11.94 -30.64 11.17
N HIS A 287 -10.77 -30.05 10.94
CA HIS A 287 -10.24 -28.91 11.70
C HIS A 287 -9.99 -29.17 13.19
N GLU A 288 -9.81 -30.42 13.61
CA GLU A 288 -9.47 -30.76 15.00
C GLU A 288 -8.10 -30.20 15.41
N VAL A 289 -7.14 -30.11 14.47
CA VAL A 289 -5.83 -29.47 14.70
C VAL A 289 -5.97 -28.03 15.23
N ARG A 290 -7.05 -27.33 14.86
CA ARG A 290 -7.30 -25.96 15.34
C ARG A 290 -7.63 -25.87 16.82
N LYS A 291 -7.96 -26.99 17.45
CA LYS A 291 -8.25 -27.10 18.88
C LYS A 291 -7.01 -27.42 19.71
N THR A 292 -5.82 -27.46 19.09
CA THR A 292 -4.55 -27.67 19.82
C THR A 292 -4.42 -26.64 20.94
N PRO A 293 -4.30 -27.09 22.21
CA PRO A 293 -4.23 -26.20 23.36
C PRO A 293 -2.88 -25.47 23.39
N ILE A 294 -2.87 -24.25 23.93
CA ILE A 294 -1.66 -23.40 23.98
C ILE A 294 -0.51 -24.07 24.72
N GLU A 295 -0.79 -24.85 25.76
CA GLU A 295 0.22 -25.57 26.54
C GLU A 295 0.99 -26.58 25.68
N ALA A 296 0.32 -27.22 24.71
CA ALA A 296 0.96 -28.14 23.78
C ALA A 296 1.85 -27.39 22.78
N ILE A 297 1.42 -26.21 22.32
CA ILE A 297 2.21 -25.34 21.44
C ILE A 297 3.48 -24.85 22.16
N ILE A 298 3.36 -24.45 23.43
CA ILE A 298 4.49 -24.01 24.27
C ILE A 298 5.47 -25.16 24.54
N ALA A 299 4.96 -26.36 24.84
CA ALA A 299 5.80 -27.54 25.04
C ALA A 299 6.59 -27.85 23.75
N LYS A 300 5.91 -27.86 22.60
CA LYS A 300 6.54 -28.06 21.30
C LYS A 300 7.60 -27.00 20.98
N ALA A 301 7.35 -25.74 21.34
CA ALA A 301 8.31 -24.67 21.16
C ALA A 301 9.59 -24.88 21.98
N ASN A 302 9.46 -25.34 23.24
CA ASN A 302 10.61 -25.70 24.07
C ASN A 302 11.39 -26.89 23.49
N ASP A 303 10.70 -27.92 22.98
CA ASP A 303 11.35 -29.08 22.34
C ASP A 303 12.21 -28.64 21.14
N ILE A 304 11.72 -27.70 20.32
CA ILE A 304 12.43 -27.18 19.15
C ILE A 304 13.61 -26.27 19.54
N LEU A 305 13.47 -25.50 20.63
CA LEU A 305 14.49 -24.55 21.09
C LEU A 305 15.63 -25.19 21.90
N HIS A 306 15.53 -26.48 22.25
CA HIS A 306 16.56 -27.16 23.03
C HIS A 306 17.97 -26.95 22.41
N PRO A 307 18.99 -26.57 23.21
CA PRO A 307 19.09 -26.65 24.68
C PRO A 307 18.57 -25.41 25.42
N TYR A 308 18.01 -24.43 24.72
CA TYR A 308 17.47 -23.21 25.32
C TYR A 308 16.06 -23.45 25.88
N THR A 309 15.65 -22.58 26.78
CA THR A 309 14.38 -22.67 27.51
C THR A 309 13.49 -21.47 27.25
N LEU A 310 12.18 -21.71 27.22
CA LEU A 310 11.15 -20.70 27.02
C LEU A 310 10.12 -20.80 28.15
N ASP A 311 10.24 -19.90 29.12
CA ASP A 311 9.36 -19.76 30.28
C ASP A 311 8.34 -18.65 30.03
N VAL A 312 7.18 -19.05 29.51
CA VAL A 312 6.10 -18.14 29.12
C VAL A 312 5.43 -17.55 30.36
N ARG A 313 5.45 -16.22 30.45
CA ARG A 313 4.85 -15.45 31.56
C ARG A 313 3.47 -14.93 31.22
N ASP A 314 3.24 -14.62 29.96
CA ASP A 314 1.96 -14.12 29.46
C ASP A 314 1.76 -14.53 28.00
N VAL A 315 0.49 -14.78 27.64
CA VAL A 315 0.07 -15.10 26.26
C VAL A 315 -0.98 -14.06 25.87
N ALA A 316 -0.56 -13.06 25.10
CA ALA A 316 -1.43 -11.97 24.67
C ALA A 316 -2.49 -12.45 23.66
N TRP A 317 -2.11 -13.40 22.81
CA TRP A 317 -2.99 -13.98 21.79
C TRP A 317 -2.40 -15.31 21.27
N PHE A 318 -3.25 -16.26 20.87
CA PHE A 318 -2.82 -17.43 20.10
C PHE A 318 -3.92 -17.95 19.16
N SER A 319 -3.52 -18.67 18.13
CA SER A 319 -4.40 -19.36 17.18
C SER A 319 -3.65 -20.49 16.47
N VAL A 320 -4.37 -21.30 15.70
CA VAL A 320 -3.81 -22.31 14.80
C VAL A 320 -4.26 -21.99 13.38
N TYR A 321 -3.32 -21.74 12.49
CA TYR A 321 -3.58 -21.48 11.08
C TYR A 321 -3.43 -22.74 10.25
N GLU A 322 -4.42 -22.97 9.38
CA GLU A 322 -4.30 -23.87 8.24
C GLU A 322 -4.02 -23.04 7.00
N VAL A 323 -3.00 -23.43 6.24
CA VAL A 323 -2.56 -22.65 5.08
C VAL A 323 -3.50 -22.88 3.90
N GLY A 324 -4.01 -21.81 3.28
CA GLY A 324 -4.77 -21.87 2.04
C GLY A 324 -4.30 -20.82 1.05
N HIS A 325 -3.99 -21.22 -0.18
CA HIS A 325 -3.64 -20.31 -1.26
C HIS A 325 -4.82 -20.21 -2.22
N ARG A 326 -5.47 -19.04 -2.24
CA ARG A 326 -6.65 -18.80 -3.07
C ARG A 326 -6.58 -17.44 -3.73
N VAL A 327 -7.05 -17.35 -4.97
CA VAL A 327 -7.31 -16.10 -5.67
C VAL A 327 -8.69 -16.18 -6.30
N THR A 328 -9.36 -15.05 -6.41
CA THR A 328 -10.67 -14.98 -7.05
C THR A 328 -10.51 -14.97 -8.56
N ASP A 329 -11.48 -15.56 -9.25
CA ASP A 329 -11.57 -15.57 -10.71
C ASP A 329 -11.56 -14.18 -11.34
N HIS A 330 -12.07 -13.15 -10.64
CA HIS A 330 -11.97 -11.75 -11.02
C HIS A 330 -12.11 -10.84 -9.78
N PHE A 331 -11.62 -9.59 -9.87
CA PHE A 331 -11.64 -8.65 -8.72
C PHE A 331 -12.79 -7.62 -8.81
N ASP A 332 -13.68 -7.75 -9.77
CA ASP A 332 -14.87 -6.91 -9.93
C ASP A 332 -16.09 -7.72 -10.42
N ASP A 333 -17.25 -7.09 -10.61
CA ASP A 333 -18.51 -7.70 -11.02
C ASP A 333 -18.69 -7.94 -12.53
N ARG A 334 -17.70 -7.61 -13.38
CA ARG A 334 -17.85 -7.77 -14.84
C ARG A 334 -17.81 -9.22 -15.29
N SER A 335 -18.89 -9.70 -15.89
CA SER A 335 -18.87 -11.02 -16.51
C SER A 335 -17.85 -11.09 -17.67
N SER A 336 -17.35 -12.29 -17.97
CA SER A 336 -16.51 -12.53 -19.15
C SER A 336 -17.18 -12.11 -20.46
N ASP A 337 -18.51 -12.11 -20.48
CA ASP A 337 -19.33 -11.90 -21.67
C ASP A 337 -19.74 -10.42 -21.85
N ALA A 338 -19.39 -9.56 -20.89
CA ALA A 338 -19.67 -8.11 -20.90
C ALA A 338 -18.40 -7.31 -20.58
N ALA A 339 -17.30 -7.60 -21.28
CA ALA A 339 -16.00 -6.98 -21.07
C ALA A 339 -16.00 -5.44 -21.18
N ASP A 340 -16.93 -4.89 -21.97
CA ASP A 340 -17.07 -3.45 -22.24
C ASP A 340 -17.87 -2.69 -21.16
N ALA A 341 -18.56 -3.38 -20.23
CA ALA A 341 -19.28 -2.71 -19.15
C ALA A 341 -18.30 -2.21 -18.09
N SER A 342 -18.53 -1.00 -17.54
CA SER A 342 -17.74 -0.50 -16.41
C SER A 342 -18.13 -1.22 -15.10
N PRO A 343 -17.15 -1.63 -14.27
CA PRO A 343 -17.42 -2.35 -13.02
C PRO A 343 -18.11 -1.44 -11.99
N ARG A 344 -19.03 -2.00 -11.20
CA ARG A 344 -19.74 -1.31 -10.11
C ARG A 344 -19.38 -1.86 -8.73
N VAL A 345 -18.96 -3.12 -8.63
CA VAL A 345 -18.58 -3.76 -7.37
C VAL A 345 -17.17 -4.32 -7.47
N PHE A 346 -16.33 -4.03 -6.48
CA PHE A 346 -14.92 -4.42 -6.44
C PHE A 346 -14.64 -5.29 -5.22
N LEU A 347 -13.65 -6.16 -5.32
CA LEU A 347 -13.12 -6.97 -4.22
C LEU A 347 -11.66 -6.61 -3.97
N THR A 348 -11.29 -6.46 -2.69
CA THR A 348 -9.93 -6.05 -2.27
C THR A 348 -9.40 -6.94 -1.14
N GLY A 349 -8.08 -7.12 -1.09
CA GLY A 349 -7.41 -7.91 -0.04
C GLY A 349 -7.93 -9.34 0.10
N ASP A 350 -8.11 -9.79 1.33
CA ASP A 350 -8.59 -11.15 1.64
C ASP A 350 -9.93 -11.53 0.98
N ALA A 351 -10.74 -10.55 0.57
CA ALA A 351 -11.95 -10.82 -0.21
C ALA A 351 -11.59 -11.42 -1.58
N CYS A 352 -10.51 -10.95 -2.21
CA CYS A 352 -10.07 -11.38 -3.53
C CYS A 352 -8.91 -12.39 -3.52
N HIS A 353 -8.02 -12.41 -2.53
CA HIS A 353 -6.90 -13.37 -2.46
C HIS A 353 -6.50 -13.71 -1.03
N THR A 354 -6.10 -14.96 -0.76
CA THR A 354 -5.62 -15.39 0.56
C THR A 354 -4.34 -16.20 0.39
N HIS A 355 -3.37 -15.97 1.28
CA HIS A 355 -2.04 -16.57 1.22
C HIS A 355 -1.61 -17.10 2.60
N SER A 356 -0.48 -17.81 2.66
CA SER A 356 0.11 -18.23 3.92
C SER A 356 0.58 -17.03 4.75
N ALA A 357 0.55 -17.17 6.07
CA ALA A 357 1.11 -16.17 6.97
C ALA A 357 2.65 -16.12 6.93
N LYS A 358 3.31 -17.14 6.35
CA LYS A 358 4.77 -17.35 6.43
C LYS A 358 5.58 -16.26 5.74
N ALA A 359 5.07 -15.72 4.63
CA ALA A 359 5.74 -14.66 3.89
C ALA A 359 5.41 -13.25 4.41
N GLY A 360 4.45 -13.10 5.35
CA GLY A 360 4.04 -11.81 5.90
C GLY A 360 3.43 -10.85 4.86
N GLN A 361 2.88 -11.36 3.76
CA GLN A 361 2.47 -10.55 2.60
C GLN A 361 1.00 -10.10 2.62
N GLY A 362 0.10 -10.85 3.25
CA GLY A 362 -1.35 -10.69 3.08
C GLY A 362 -1.86 -9.25 3.32
N MET A 363 -1.52 -8.66 4.46
CA MET A 363 -1.92 -7.28 4.77
C MET A 363 -1.26 -6.24 3.85
N ASN A 364 0.00 -6.45 3.49
CA ASN A 364 0.76 -5.52 2.64
C ASN A 364 0.15 -5.42 1.24
N VAL A 365 -0.19 -6.54 0.64
CA VAL A 365 -0.80 -6.60 -0.68
C VAL A 365 -2.25 -6.10 -0.64
N SER A 366 -3.00 -6.47 0.40
CA SER A 366 -4.36 -5.97 0.62
C SER A 366 -4.42 -4.44 0.69
N MET A 367 -3.46 -3.80 1.38
CA MET A 367 -3.36 -2.34 1.41
C MET A 367 -3.09 -1.76 0.02
N GLN A 368 -2.23 -2.39 -0.78
CA GLN A 368 -1.97 -1.92 -2.15
C GLN A 368 -3.18 -2.03 -3.07
N ASP A 369 -4.06 -3.02 -2.87
CA ASP A 369 -5.32 -3.10 -3.62
C ASP A 369 -6.23 -1.91 -3.31
N GLY A 370 -6.41 -1.60 -2.01
CA GLY A 370 -7.19 -0.43 -1.58
C GLY A 370 -6.58 0.88 -2.09
N PHE A 371 -5.25 0.98 -2.14
CA PHE A 371 -4.55 2.19 -2.59
C PHE A 371 -4.71 2.40 -4.10
N ASN A 372 -4.55 1.33 -4.88
CA ASN A 372 -4.74 1.33 -6.32
C ASN A 372 -6.19 1.69 -6.71
N LEU A 373 -7.17 1.13 -6.00
CA LEU A 373 -8.59 1.40 -6.27
C LEU A 373 -9.01 2.81 -5.84
N GLY A 374 -8.48 3.31 -4.72
CA GLY A 374 -8.97 4.53 -4.08
C GLY A 374 -8.85 5.79 -4.91
N TRP A 375 -7.70 6.02 -5.56
CA TRP A 375 -7.56 7.19 -6.43
C TRP A 375 -8.38 7.08 -7.71
N LYS A 376 -8.58 5.86 -8.23
CA LYS A 376 -9.39 5.62 -9.43
C LYS A 376 -10.86 5.93 -9.16
N LEU A 377 -11.40 5.41 -8.06
CA LEU A 377 -12.76 5.74 -7.60
C LEU A 377 -12.90 7.25 -7.33
N GLY A 378 -11.95 7.83 -6.59
CA GLY A 378 -11.96 9.26 -6.28
C GLY A 378 -11.99 10.13 -7.55
N SER A 379 -11.14 9.83 -8.53
CA SER A 379 -11.09 10.56 -9.81
C SER A 379 -12.34 10.36 -10.67
N VAL A 380 -12.87 9.14 -10.76
CA VAL A 380 -14.07 8.86 -11.57
C VAL A 380 -15.32 9.51 -10.96
N VAL A 381 -15.56 9.32 -9.66
CA VAL A 381 -16.74 9.90 -9.00
C VAL A 381 -16.65 11.42 -8.95
N SER A 382 -15.45 11.98 -8.76
CA SER A 382 -15.24 13.43 -8.83
C SER A 382 -15.35 13.97 -10.26
N GLY A 383 -15.49 13.11 -11.27
CA GLY A 383 -15.62 13.45 -12.69
C GLY A 383 -14.35 14.04 -13.31
N LEU A 384 -13.18 13.62 -12.82
CA LEU A 384 -11.86 13.95 -13.37
C LEU A 384 -11.36 12.89 -14.37
N ALA A 385 -11.89 11.67 -14.29
CA ALA A 385 -11.50 10.55 -15.14
C ALA A 385 -12.73 9.80 -15.68
N PRO A 386 -12.64 9.14 -16.85
CA PRO A 386 -13.71 8.33 -17.41
C PRO A 386 -13.91 7.04 -16.61
N GLU A 387 -15.13 6.47 -16.61
CA GLU A 387 -15.43 5.21 -15.92
C GLU A 387 -14.57 4.03 -16.39
N SER A 388 -14.04 4.06 -17.61
CA SER A 388 -13.11 3.05 -18.15
C SER A 388 -11.83 2.92 -17.32
N LEU A 389 -11.44 3.95 -16.56
CA LEU A 389 -10.30 3.90 -15.63
C LEU A 389 -10.46 2.78 -14.60
N LEU A 390 -11.69 2.50 -14.15
CA LEU A 390 -11.94 1.51 -13.10
C LEU A 390 -11.60 0.08 -13.55
N SER A 391 -11.71 -0.19 -14.86
CA SER A 391 -11.37 -1.49 -15.44
C SER A 391 -9.89 -1.87 -15.27
N THR A 392 -9.02 -0.86 -15.08
CA THR A 392 -7.58 -1.08 -14.85
C THR A 392 -7.30 -1.69 -13.48
N TYR A 393 -8.20 -1.58 -12.50
CA TYR A 393 -7.98 -2.14 -11.16
C TYR A 393 -7.78 -3.66 -11.19
N SER A 394 -8.75 -4.40 -11.76
CA SER A 394 -8.65 -5.87 -11.86
C SER A 394 -7.47 -6.28 -12.74
N ALA A 395 -7.30 -5.60 -13.89
CA ALA A 395 -6.22 -5.86 -14.84
C ALA A 395 -4.81 -5.70 -14.23
N GLU A 396 -4.64 -4.77 -13.29
CA GLU A 396 -3.38 -4.53 -12.60
C GLU A 396 -3.17 -5.42 -11.37
N ARG A 397 -4.20 -5.61 -10.55
CA ARG A 397 -4.07 -6.22 -9.23
C ARG A 397 -4.21 -7.73 -9.23
N GLN A 398 -5.03 -8.30 -10.11
CA GLN A 398 -5.21 -9.74 -10.20
C GLN A 398 -3.91 -10.48 -10.58
N PRO A 399 -3.13 -10.05 -11.60
CA PRO A 399 -1.87 -10.71 -11.93
C PRO A 399 -0.84 -10.65 -10.79
N VAL A 400 -0.79 -9.53 -10.05
CA VAL A 400 0.10 -9.37 -8.89
C VAL A 400 -0.26 -10.35 -7.77
N ALA A 401 -1.56 -10.53 -7.49
CA ALA A 401 -2.02 -11.51 -6.51
C ALA A 401 -1.70 -12.95 -6.93
N GLN A 402 -1.78 -13.26 -8.22
CA GLN A 402 -1.38 -14.58 -8.74
C GLN A 402 0.12 -14.83 -8.59
N GLN A 403 0.96 -13.86 -8.96
CA GLN A 403 2.42 -13.95 -8.77
C GLN A 403 2.79 -14.17 -7.30
N LEU A 404 2.05 -13.55 -6.37
CA LEU A 404 2.21 -13.76 -4.93
C LEU A 404 1.86 -15.17 -4.49
N ILE A 405 0.80 -15.77 -5.02
CA ILE A 405 0.47 -17.17 -4.73
C ILE A 405 1.57 -18.10 -5.22
N ASP A 406 2.09 -17.85 -6.42
CA ASP A 406 3.12 -18.69 -7.01
C ASP A 406 4.41 -18.63 -6.20
N PHE A 407 4.82 -17.43 -5.77
CA PHE A 407 5.96 -17.23 -4.87
C PHE A 407 5.74 -17.86 -3.49
N ASP A 408 4.58 -17.62 -2.86
CA ASP A 408 4.28 -18.10 -1.51
C ASP A 408 4.21 -19.63 -1.46
N ARG A 409 3.81 -20.28 -2.56
CA ARG A 409 3.86 -21.74 -2.71
C ARG A 409 5.30 -22.26 -2.66
N GLU A 410 6.22 -21.60 -3.36
CA GLU A 410 7.64 -21.95 -3.34
C GLU A 410 8.27 -21.73 -1.96
N TRP A 411 8.08 -20.53 -1.38
CA TRP A 411 8.57 -20.20 -0.04
C TRP A 411 8.04 -21.14 1.05
N SER A 412 6.73 -21.41 1.04
CA SER A 412 6.09 -22.29 2.01
C SER A 412 6.63 -23.72 1.94
N SER A 413 6.99 -24.20 0.75
CA SER A 413 7.58 -25.52 0.54
C SER A 413 9.00 -25.60 1.12
N LEU A 414 9.81 -24.55 0.95
CA LEU A 414 11.18 -24.48 1.49
C LEU A 414 11.17 -24.48 3.02
N MET A 415 10.28 -23.70 3.63
CA MET A 415 10.14 -23.59 5.09
C MET A 415 9.58 -24.86 5.75
N ALA A 416 8.95 -25.76 5.00
CA ALA A 416 8.37 -27.00 5.53
C ALA A 416 9.32 -28.22 5.42
N ARG A 417 10.49 -28.06 4.77
CA ARG A 417 11.44 -29.16 4.59
C ARG A 417 12.00 -29.65 5.92
N LYS A 418 12.17 -30.97 6.03
CA LYS A 418 12.87 -31.58 7.17
C LYS A 418 14.38 -31.34 7.05
N PRO A 419 15.13 -31.31 8.17
CA PRO A 419 16.58 -31.10 8.13
C PRO A 419 17.32 -32.08 7.18
N GLU A 420 16.84 -33.32 7.08
CA GLU A 420 17.39 -34.38 6.23
C GLU A 420 17.22 -34.12 4.72
N GLU A 421 16.28 -33.25 4.35
CA GLU A 421 15.96 -32.89 2.96
C GLU A 421 16.74 -31.65 2.49
N ILE A 422 17.48 -30.98 3.40
CA ILE A 422 18.27 -29.78 3.12
C ILE A 422 19.68 -30.21 2.70
N SER A 423 19.98 -30.08 1.41
CA SER A 423 21.29 -30.43 0.85
C SER A 423 22.34 -29.32 0.98
N ASP A 424 21.90 -28.06 0.98
CA ASP A 424 22.73 -26.88 1.22
C ASP A 424 22.15 -26.05 2.38
N PRO A 425 22.85 -25.94 3.53
CA PRO A 425 22.42 -25.11 4.65
C PRO A 425 22.25 -23.62 4.32
N GLN A 426 22.84 -23.14 3.22
CA GLN A 426 22.70 -21.76 2.72
C GLN A 426 21.56 -21.59 1.73
N GLU A 427 20.88 -22.66 1.28
CA GLU A 427 19.82 -22.59 0.26
C GLU A 427 18.70 -21.62 0.69
N LEU A 428 18.27 -21.69 1.95
CA LEU A 428 17.22 -20.84 2.48
C LEU A 428 17.67 -19.37 2.58
N ALA A 429 18.90 -19.11 3.01
CA ALA A 429 19.46 -17.76 3.07
C ALA A 429 19.67 -17.17 1.66
N THR A 430 20.12 -17.99 0.71
CA THR A 430 20.32 -17.62 -0.69
C THR A 430 18.99 -17.30 -1.37
N PHE A 431 17.96 -18.13 -1.17
CA PHE A 431 16.62 -17.86 -1.66
C PHE A 431 16.04 -16.58 -1.05
N TYR A 432 16.20 -16.39 0.27
CA TYR A 432 15.73 -15.19 0.97
C TYR A 432 16.34 -13.90 0.38
N LEU A 433 17.64 -13.90 0.12
CA LEU A 433 18.34 -12.77 -0.49
C LEU A 433 18.00 -12.61 -1.98
N GLY A 434 18.04 -13.70 -2.74
CA GLY A 434 17.80 -13.69 -4.19
C GLY A 434 16.39 -13.27 -4.57
N THR A 435 15.44 -13.38 -3.63
CA THR A 435 14.04 -12.98 -3.85
C THR A 435 13.67 -11.67 -3.15
N ALA A 436 14.59 -10.97 -2.48
CA ALA A 436 14.30 -9.87 -1.54
C ALA A 436 13.40 -8.74 -2.09
N GLU A 437 13.44 -8.44 -3.39
CA GLU A 437 12.51 -7.46 -4.00
C GLU A 437 11.05 -7.90 -3.92
N PHE A 438 10.78 -9.20 -4.03
CA PHE A 438 9.43 -9.75 -4.05
C PHE A 438 8.69 -9.60 -2.71
N PRO A 439 9.18 -10.17 -1.58
CA PRO A 439 8.50 -10.02 -0.30
C PRO A 439 8.56 -8.57 0.20
N SER A 440 9.52 -7.74 -0.26
CA SER A 440 9.53 -6.32 0.08
C SER A 440 8.47 -5.49 -0.67
N GLY A 441 7.74 -6.09 -1.61
CA GLY A 441 6.66 -5.46 -2.39
C GLY A 441 7.14 -4.67 -3.62
N PHE A 442 8.36 -4.91 -4.10
CA PHE A 442 8.99 -4.12 -5.18
C PHE A 442 8.96 -4.78 -6.57
N MET A 443 8.53 -6.04 -6.66
CA MET A 443 8.42 -6.75 -7.95
C MET A 443 7.19 -6.35 -8.78
N THR A 444 6.24 -5.59 -8.22
CA THR A 444 5.09 -5.12 -9.00
C THR A 444 5.55 -4.24 -10.16
N GLN A 445 5.28 -4.70 -11.37
CA GLN A 445 5.43 -3.94 -12.61
C GLN A 445 4.15 -4.10 -13.43
N TYR A 446 3.41 -3.02 -13.60
CA TYR A 446 2.21 -3.00 -14.42
C TYR A 446 2.57 -3.02 -15.91
N GLY A 447 1.78 -3.74 -16.70
CA GLY A 447 1.90 -3.73 -18.16
C GLY A 447 1.27 -2.48 -18.78
N PRO A 448 1.50 -2.26 -20.09
CA PRO A 448 0.92 -1.13 -20.80
C PRO A 448 -0.62 -1.07 -20.71
N SER A 449 -1.15 0.13 -20.48
CA SER A 449 -2.57 0.42 -20.38
C SER A 449 -2.83 1.92 -20.62
N MET A 450 -4.08 2.37 -20.49
CA MET A 450 -4.39 3.81 -20.56
C MET A 450 -3.69 4.66 -19.49
N ILE A 451 -3.17 4.05 -18.42
CA ILE A 451 -2.50 4.72 -17.30
C ILE A 451 -1.05 4.26 -17.11
N THR A 452 -0.50 3.51 -18.06
CA THR A 452 0.89 3.03 -18.07
C THR A 452 1.35 2.97 -19.53
N GLY A 453 2.24 3.88 -19.91
CA GLY A 453 2.76 3.99 -21.27
C GLY A 453 3.59 2.78 -21.69
N ASP A 454 4.04 2.81 -22.94
CA ASP A 454 5.07 1.90 -23.43
C ASP A 454 6.47 2.29 -22.90
N ALA A 455 7.48 1.52 -23.28
CA ALA A 455 8.86 1.73 -22.83
C ALA A 455 9.75 2.33 -23.93
N GLU A 456 9.19 3.07 -24.89
CA GLU A 456 9.94 3.63 -26.04
C GLU A 456 11.10 4.53 -25.61
N HIS A 457 10.90 5.33 -24.55
CA HIS A 457 11.88 6.31 -24.03
C HIS A 457 12.46 5.94 -22.66
N GLN A 458 12.40 4.65 -22.28
CA GLN A 458 12.82 4.18 -20.96
C GLN A 458 14.29 4.48 -20.63
N GLU A 459 15.16 4.55 -21.65
CA GLU A 459 16.58 4.87 -21.53
C GLU A 459 16.85 6.27 -20.98
N LEU A 460 15.89 7.19 -21.08
CA LEU A 460 16.01 8.53 -20.52
C LEU A 460 15.95 8.54 -18.99
N ALA A 461 15.45 7.46 -18.35
CA ALA A 461 15.35 7.35 -16.91
C ALA A 461 15.37 5.87 -16.45
N THR A 462 16.48 5.18 -16.67
CA THR A 462 16.60 3.73 -16.43
C THR A 462 16.32 3.29 -14.99
N GLY A 463 16.53 4.17 -14.01
CA GLY A 463 16.23 3.97 -12.60
C GLY A 463 14.76 4.21 -12.22
N PHE A 464 13.93 4.61 -13.18
CA PHE A 464 12.47 4.72 -13.06
C PHE A 464 11.76 3.86 -14.11
N PRO A 465 11.76 2.52 -13.93
CA PRO A 465 11.08 1.63 -14.88
C PRO A 465 9.57 1.90 -14.93
N ILE A 466 9.03 2.06 -16.13
CA ILE A 466 7.59 2.24 -16.35
C ILE A 466 6.82 1.03 -15.84
N GLY A 467 5.70 1.30 -15.15
CA GLY A 467 4.89 0.31 -14.47
C GLY A 467 5.40 -0.08 -13.08
N LYS A 468 6.62 0.29 -12.68
CA LYS A 468 7.12 0.08 -11.31
C LYS A 468 6.89 1.30 -10.43
N ARG A 469 6.95 1.10 -9.11
CA ARG A 469 6.88 2.19 -8.12
C ARG A 469 8.04 3.18 -8.29
N PHE A 470 7.78 4.47 -8.06
CA PHE A 470 8.79 5.52 -8.10
C PHE A 470 9.79 5.37 -6.94
N LYS A 471 11.04 4.98 -7.25
CA LYS A 471 12.09 4.77 -6.25
C LYS A 471 12.73 6.09 -5.85
N SER A 472 12.33 6.63 -4.70
CA SER A 472 12.82 7.89 -4.14
C SER A 472 14.36 7.97 -4.09
N SER A 473 14.90 9.18 -4.18
CA SER A 473 16.32 9.50 -4.08
C SER A 473 16.48 10.82 -3.34
N GLN A 474 17.63 11.03 -2.72
CA GLN A 474 17.93 12.28 -2.03
C GLN A 474 18.22 13.39 -3.04
N VAL A 475 17.62 14.54 -2.79
CA VAL A 475 17.79 15.80 -3.53
C VAL A 475 17.85 16.95 -2.53
N SER A 476 18.38 18.09 -2.94
CA SER A 476 18.34 19.29 -2.10
C SER A 476 17.22 20.21 -2.58
N PHE A 477 16.49 20.80 -1.65
CA PHE A 477 15.63 21.93 -1.98
C PHE A 477 16.47 23.12 -2.44
N VAL A 478 16.02 23.81 -3.49
CA VAL A 478 16.67 25.05 -3.90
C VAL A 478 16.36 26.20 -2.94
N CYS A 479 15.17 26.21 -2.35
CA CYS A 479 14.74 27.33 -1.50
C CYS A 479 15.53 27.48 -0.19
N ASP A 480 16.04 26.39 0.38
CA ASP A 480 16.69 26.39 1.69
C ASP A 480 17.87 25.42 1.85
N GLY A 481 18.20 24.62 0.82
CA GLY A 481 19.30 23.66 0.83
C GLY A 481 19.05 22.39 1.65
N ASN A 482 17.85 22.20 2.22
CA ASN A 482 17.55 21.00 2.99
C ASN A 482 17.54 19.76 2.10
N VAL A 483 18.19 18.70 2.57
CA VAL A 483 18.26 17.41 1.87
C VAL A 483 17.03 16.59 2.22
N VAL A 484 16.30 16.19 1.19
CA VAL A 484 15.03 15.48 1.30
C VAL A 484 14.98 14.32 0.32
N HIS A 485 14.13 13.34 0.58
CA HIS A 485 13.80 12.30 -0.38
C HIS A 485 12.73 12.82 -1.35
N LEU A 486 13.02 12.86 -2.65
CA LEU A 486 12.13 13.42 -3.67
C LEU A 486 10.72 12.79 -3.65
N GLY A 487 10.64 11.47 -3.44
CA GLY A 487 9.36 10.75 -3.35
C GLY A 487 8.53 11.09 -2.11
N HIS A 488 9.12 11.67 -1.06
CA HIS A 488 8.42 12.00 0.19
C HIS A 488 7.56 13.27 0.07
N HIS A 489 7.75 14.02 -1.01
CA HIS A 489 6.93 15.18 -1.38
C HIS A 489 5.66 14.79 -2.15
N ALA A 490 5.49 13.51 -2.51
CA ALA A 490 4.20 12.98 -2.90
C ALA A 490 3.33 12.73 -1.65
N LYS A 491 2.01 12.86 -1.83
CA LYS A 491 0.98 12.60 -0.83
C LYS A 491 -0.12 11.72 -1.42
N ALA A 492 -0.84 11.02 -0.56
CA ALA A 492 -2.01 10.23 -0.94
C ALA A 492 -3.24 11.13 -1.19
N ASP A 493 -3.11 12.14 -2.05
CA ASP A 493 -4.08 13.23 -2.28
C ASP A 493 -4.77 13.17 -3.66
N GLY A 494 -4.56 12.09 -4.41
CA GLY A 494 -5.17 11.91 -5.73
C GLY A 494 -4.46 12.58 -6.90
N ARG A 495 -3.41 13.37 -6.64
CA ARG A 495 -2.71 14.11 -7.69
C ARG A 495 -1.71 13.25 -8.46
N TRP A 496 -1.59 13.53 -9.75
CA TRP A 496 -0.51 13.04 -10.58
C TRP A 496 0.75 13.84 -10.31
N ARG A 497 1.92 13.19 -10.35
CA ARG A 497 3.21 13.87 -10.20
C ARG A 497 3.89 13.90 -11.56
N VAL A 498 4.44 15.07 -11.90
CA VAL A 498 5.22 15.25 -13.13
C VAL A 498 6.57 15.79 -12.71
N TYR A 499 7.58 14.93 -12.73
CA TYR A 499 8.96 15.29 -12.40
C TYR A 499 9.70 15.64 -13.68
N ALA A 500 9.94 16.93 -13.90
CA ALA A 500 10.76 17.44 -15.01
C ALA A 500 12.23 17.49 -14.56
N PHE A 501 13.03 16.56 -15.04
CA PHE A 501 14.47 16.57 -14.90
C PHE A 501 15.05 17.50 -15.97
N ALA A 502 15.69 18.58 -15.52
CA ALA A 502 16.18 19.64 -16.38
C ALA A 502 17.28 19.17 -17.34
N ASP A 503 17.34 19.77 -18.52
CA ASP A 503 18.52 19.74 -19.38
C ASP A 503 19.69 20.55 -18.77
N ALA A 504 20.83 20.57 -19.46
CA ALA A 504 22.08 21.12 -18.92
C ALA A 504 22.06 22.63 -18.56
N PRO A 505 21.33 23.53 -19.25
CA PRO A 505 21.28 24.95 -18.89
C PRO A 505 20.67 25.21 -17.50
N GLY A 506 21.13 26.29 -16.87
CA GLY A 506 20.64 26.69 -15.54
C GLY A 506 19.28 27.38 -15.57
N ALA A 507 18.69 27.58 -14.38
CA ALA A 507 17.43 28.31 -14.24
C ALA A 507 17.49 29.71 -14.89
N GLY A 508 16.55 29.99 -15.79
CA GLY A 508 16.44 31.24 -16.54
C GLY A 508 17.37 31.39 -17.75
N GLU A 509 18.09 30.34 -18.15
CA GLU A 509 18.82 30.26 -19.42
C GLU A 509 17.93 29.59 -20.50
N ALA A 510 18.13 29.88 -21.78
CA ALA A 510 17.35 29.22 -22.83
C ALA A 510 17.63 27.70 -22.82
N SER A 511 16.58 26.88 -22.71
CA SER A 511 16.69 25.44 -22.47
C SER A 511 15.44 24.70 -22.90
N ALA A 512 15.56 23.39 -23.15
CA ALA A 512 14.42 22.54 -23.49
C ALA A 512 13.41 22.46 -22.34
N LEU A 513 13.88 22.52 -21.08
CA LEU A 513 13.01 22.59 -19.90
C LEU A 513 12.14 23.85 -19.91
N ASN A 514 12.68 25.00 -20.31
CA ASN A 514 11.90 26.24 -20.35
C ASN A 514 10.83 26.19 -21.44
N GLU A 515 11.16 25.68 -22.63
CA GLU A 515 10.17 25.45 -23.70
C GLU A 515 9.07 24.48 -23.25
N TRP A 516 9.44 23.40 -22.55
CA TRP A 516 8.48 22.46 -21.97
C TRP A 516 7.58 23.11 -20.91
N ALA A 517 8.14 23.93 -20.01
CA ALA A 517 7.39 24.59 -18.96
C ALA A 517 6.43 25.67 -19.51
N GLU A 518 6.85 26.40 -20.55
CA GLU A 518 5.99 27.32 -21.30
C GLU A 518 4.82 26.57 -21.96
N TRP A 519 5.11 25.44 -22.62
CA TRP A 519 4.06 24.59 -23.18
C TRP A 519 3.12 24.05 -22.08
N MET A 520 3.64 23.49 -20.99
CA MET A 520 2.81 22.89 -19.93
C MET A 520 1.91 23.93 -19.24
N SER A 521 2.28 25.21 -19.31
CA SER A 521 1.48 26.34 -18.83
C SER A 521 0.52 26.93 -19.88
N SER A 522 0.53 26.40 -21.11
CA SER A 522 -0.31 26.87 -22.20
C SER A 522 -1.77 26.40 -22.07
N PRO A 523 -2.75 27.09 -22.70
CA PRO A 523 -4.17 26.76 -22.58
C PRO A 523 -4.55 25.34 -23.04
N ASP A 524 -3.80 24.77 -23.99
CA ASP A 524 -4.09 23.45 -24.57
C ASP A 524 -3.37 22.30 -23.84
N ALA A 525 -2.46 22.63 -22.91
CA ALA A 525 -1.69 21.64 -22.17
C ALA A 525 -2.52 20.98 -21.06
N PRO A 526 -2.13 19.77 -20.60
CA PRO A 526 -2.86 19.02 -19.58
C PRO A 526 -3.19 19.84 -18.32
N LEU A 527 -2.26 20.70 -17.89
CA LEU A 527 -2.43 21.53 -16.71
C LEU A 527 -3.68 22.41 -16.78
N ALA A 528 -3.84 23.18 -17.87
CA ALA A 528 -4.98 24.07 -18.06
C ALA A 528 -6.25 23.29 -18.41
N ARG A 529 -6.11 22.19 -19.16
CA ARG A 529 -7.22 21.45 -19.76
C ARG A 529 -7.97 20.54 -18.78
N PHE A 530 -7.28 20.01 -17.76
CA PHE A 530 -7.85 19.04 -16.81
C PHE A 530 -7.92 19.56 -15.37
N THR A 531 -7.30 20.69 -15.04
CA THR A 531 -7.44 21.32 -13.72
C THR A 531 -8.79 22.06 -13.65
N PRO A 532 -9.67 21.76 -12.69
CA PRO A 532 -10.96 22.42 -12.59
C PRO A 532 -10.85 23.94 -12.46
N ALA A 533 -11.75 24.68 -13.12
CA ALA A 533 -11.77 26.13 -13.05
C ALA A 533 -11.89 26.63 -11.59
N GLY A 534 -10.99 27.54 -11.20
CA GLY A 534 -10.94 28.12 -9.85
C GLY A 534 -10.26 27.24 -8.79
N ALA A 535 -9.83 26.02 -9.13
CA ALA A 535 -8.93 25.25 -8.28
C ALA A 535 -7.49 25.80 -8.35
N ASP A 536 -6.66 25.44 -7.38
CA ASP A 536 -5.23 25.71 -7.44
C ASP A 536 -4.62 25.05 -8.68
N VAL A 537 -3.63 25.71 -9.29
CA VAL A 537 -3.00 25.24 -10.54
C VAL A 537 -2.39 23.83 -10.41
N ASP A 538 -2.02 23.44 -9.19
CA ASP A 538 -1.46 22.14 -8.89
C ASP A 538 -2.45 21.18 -8.21
N ALA A 539 -3.76 21.44 -8.31
CA ALA A 539 -4.80 20.62 -7.70
C ALA A 539 -4.96 19.23 -8.35
N VAL A 540 -4.51 19.07 -9.61
CA VAL A 540 -4.52 17.80 -10.34
C VAL A 540 -3.10 17.31 -10.63
N PHE A 541 -2.21 18.23 -11.05
CA PHE A 541 -0.83 17.94 -11.40
C PHE A 541 0.13 18.62 -10.43
N ASP A 542 0.85 17.79 -9.69
CA ASP A 542 1.94 18.22 -8.85
C ASP A 542 3.25 18.21 -9.64
N VAL A 543 3.47 19.31 -10.36
CA VAL A 543 4.61 19.48 -11.28
C VAL A 543 5.84 19.99 -10.52
N LYS A 544 6.98 19.31 -10.66
CA LYS A 544 8.24 19.61 -9.97
C LYS A 544 9.41 19.64 -10.95
N VAL A 545 10.42 20.43 -10.66
CA VAL A 545 11.67 20.47 -11.44
C VAL A 545 12.87 20.02 -10.61
N ILE A 546 13.75 19.24 -11.24
CA ILE A 546 15.03 18.83 -10.68
C ILE A 546 16.14 19.36 -11.60
N TYR A 547 16.85 20.39 -11.15
CA TYR A 547 18.00 20.95 -11.85
C TYR A 547 19.27 20.15 -11.59
N GLN A 548 20.15 20.09 -12.58
CA GLN A 548 21.44 19.40 -12.48
C GLN A 548 22.44 20.15 -11.61
N GLN A 549 22.28 21.47 -11.48
CA GLN A 549 23.21 22.35 -10.79
C GLN A 549 23.07 22.22 -9.25
N PRO A 550 24.11 22.60 -8.49
CA PRO A 550 24.02 22.71 -7.05
C PRO A 550 23.05 23.81 -6.63
N HIS A 551 22.33 23.61 -5.52
CA HIS A 551 21.31 24.56 -5.05
C HIS A 551 21.86 25.97 -4.83
N GLU A 552 23.14 26.09 -4.42
CA GLU A 552 23.82 27.35 -4.09
C GLU A 552 23.94 28.31 -5.28
N VAL A 553 23.88 27.80 -6.52
CA VAL A 553 24.02 28.61 -7.74
C VAL A 553 22.71 28.80 -8.49
N ILE A 554 21.63 28.16 -8.03
CA ILE A 554 20.32 28.27 -8.64
C ILE A 554 19.56 29.42 -7.99
N ASP A 555 19.32 30.49 -8.75
CA ASP A 555 18.35 31.50 -8.36
C ASP A 555 16.93 30.95 -8.60
N ILE A 556 16.27 30.53 -7.52
CA ILE A 556 14.93 29.97 -7.56
C ILE A 556 13.91 30.88 -8.26
N THR A 557 14.10 32.21 -8.22
CA THR A 557 13.17 33.16 -8.85
C THR A 557 13.25 33.15 -10.38
N ARG A 558 14.33 32.61 -10.93
CA ARG A 558 14.52 32.40 -12.38
C ARG A 558 13.96 31.09 -12.89
N ALA A 559 13.56 30.16 -12.00
CA ALA A 559 12.80 28.99 -12.40
C ALA A 559 11.41 29.42 -12.92
N PRO A 560 10.87 28.77 -13.97
CA PRO A 560 9.52 29.04 -14.48
C PRO A 560 8.46 29.09 -13.39
N GLU A 561 7.47 29.98 -13.54
CA GLU A 561 6.40 30.16 -12.54
C GLU A 561 5.59 28.88 -12.29
N LEU A 562 5.54 27.97 -13.28
CA LEU A 562 4.98 26.62 -13.15
C LEU A 562 5.51 25.87 -11.91
N PHE A 563 6.79 26.03 -11.61
CA PHE A 563 7.45 25.38 -10.47
C PHE A 563 7.46 26.24 -9.20
N ARG A 564 6.75 27.37 -9.20
CA ARG A 564 6.54 28.23 -8.03
C ARG A 564 5.08 28.70 -7.97
N PRO A 565 4.11 27.76 -8.01
CA PRO A 565 2.71 28.10 -8.13
C PRO A 565 2.23 28.88 -6.91
N LYS A 566 1.24 29.74 -7.11
CA LYS A 566 0.48 30.35 -6.03
C LYS A 566 -0.71 29.47 -5.70
N THR A 567 -0.84 29.07 -4.45
CA THR A 567 -1.86 28.11 -4.00
C THR A 567 -2.62 28.63 -2.77
N GLY A 568 -3.78 28.02 -2.53
CA GLY A 568 -4.65 28.33 -1.43
C GLY A 568 -5.38 29.67 -1.56
N PRO A 569 -6.30 29.96 -0.62
CA PRO A 569 -7.18 31.14 -0.68
C PRO A 569 -6.42 32.47 -0.53
N LEU A 570 -5.18 32.45 -0.05
CA LEU A 570 -4.32 33.62 0.09
C LEU A 570 -3.38 33.83 -1.12
N GLY A 571 -3.34 32.88 -2.07
CA GLY A 571 -2.46 32.94 -3.23
C GLY A 571 -0.98 32.99 -2.86
N LEU A 572 -0.56 32.20 -1.87
CA LEU A 572 0.83 32.16 -1.41
C LEU A 572 1.67 31.29 -2.34
N MET A 573 2.91 31.71 -2.57
CA MET A 573 3.85 30.97 -3.42
C MET A 573 4.35 29.71 -2.70
N ASP A 574 4.26 28.57 -3.39
CA ASP A 574 4.91 27.33 -3.00
C ASP A 574 6.37 27.33 -3.48
N TRP A 575 7.31 27.17 -2.55
CA TRP A 575 8.75 27.16 -2.81
C TRP A 575 9.34 25.74 -2.85
N GLU A 576 8.56 24.70 -2.51
CA GLU A 576 9.02 23.31 -2.35
C GLU A 576 8.83 22.46 -3.63
N LYS A 577 8.89 23.08 -4.82
CA LYS A 577 8.79 22.38 -6.12
C LYS A 577 10.04 22.47 -6.99
N VAL A 578 11.08 23.14 -6.52
CA VAL A 578 12.36 23.31 -7.22
C VAL A 578 13.46 22.60 -6.43
N PHE A 579 14.06 21.59 -7.07
CA PHE A 579 15.09 20.74 -6.47
C PHE A 579 16.42 20.85 -7.24
N ALA A 580 17.50 20.58 -6.53
CA ALA A 580 18.85 20.46 -7.05
C ALA A 580 19.35 19.02 -6.90
N ALA A 581 19.96 18.51 -7.97
CA ALA A 581 20.54 17.17 -8.02
C ALA A 581 22.01 17.13 -7.63
N ALA A 582 22.78 18.21 -7.82
CA ALA A 582 24.23 18.12 -7.68
C ALA A 582 24.64 17.71 -6.25
N PRO A 583 25.66 16.85 -6.11
CA PRO A 583 26.18 16.48 -4.81
C PRO A 583 26.67 17.68 -4.01
N SER A 584 26.35 17.69 -2.73
CA SER A 584 26.85 18.65 -1.73
C SER A 584 27.49 17.89 -0.56
N PHE A 585 28.03 18.64 0.41
CA PHE A 585 28.52 18.02 1.64
C PHE A 585 27.41 17.27 2.41
N TRP A 586 26.17 17.75 2.31
CA TRP A 586 25.01 17.19 3.03
C TRP A 586 24.24 16.15 2.22
N CYS A 587 24.35 16.18 0.89
CA CYS A 587 23.74 15.22 -0.04
C CYS A 587 24.80 14.69 -1.01
N PRO A 588 25.42 13.53 -0.76
CA PRO A 588 26.45 13.00 -1.66
C PRO A 588 25.87 12.44 -2.98
N THR A 589 24.55 12.37 -3.08
CA THR A 589 23.82 11.74 -4.18
C THR A 589 23.63 12.71 -5.34
N ASP A 590 23.94 12.28 -6.55
CA ASP A 590 23.42 12.85 -7.79
C ASP A 590 22.30 11.96 -8.31
N ILE A 591 21.05 12.41 -8.22
CA ILE A 591 19.89 11.63 -8.67
C ILE A 591 19.94 11.32 -10.17
N PHE A 592 20.57 12.15 -11.01
CA PHE A 592 20.71 11.84 -12.44
C PHE A 592 21.59 10.62 -12.65
N GLU A 593 22.68 10.48 -11.88
CA GLU A 593 23.53 9.28 -11.95
C GLU A 593 22.85 8.09 -11.28
N GLU A 594 22.32 8.28 -10.07
CA GLU A 594 21.74 7.21 -9.25
C GLU A 594 20.49 6.58 -9.88
N ARG A 595 19.76 7.34 -10.71
CA ARG A 595 18.57 6.89 -11.43
C ARG A 595 18.78 6.82 -12.94
N GLY A 596 20.01 6.99 -13.43
CA GLY A 596 20.35 6.94 -14.86
C GLY A 596 19.42 7.81 -15.70
N ILE A 597 19.25 9.06 -15.28
CA ILE A 597 18.47 10.09 -15.98
C ILE A 597 19.35 10.71 -17.07
N SER A 598 18.78 10.88 -18.26
CA SER A 598 19.46 11.59 -19.35
C SER A 598 19.83 13.01 -18.92
N ARG A 599 21.07 13.41 -19.22
CA ARG A 599 21.56 14.78 -19.00
C ARG A 599 20.99 15.78 -20.00
N ASP A 600 20.36 15.29 -21.07
CA ASP A 600 19.54 16.10 -21.99
C ASP A 600 18.13 16.39 -21.42
N GLY A 601 17.84 15.87 -20.22
CA GLY A 601 16.58 16.05 -19.53
C GLY A 601 15.55 14.95 -19.83
N ALA A 602 14.56 14.82 -18.95
CA ALA A 602 13.48 13.85 -19.05
C ALA A 602 12.26 14.29 -18.23
N VAL A 603 11.09 13.82 -18.61
CA VAL A 603 9.84 13.95 -17.84
C VAL A 603 9.43 12.59 -17.34
N VAL A 604 9.34 12.43 -16.03
CA VAL A 604 8.86 11.20 -15.38
C VAL A 604 7.48 11.45 -14.79
N VAL A 605 6.46 10.80 -15.35
CA VAL A 605 5.08 10.89 -14.88
C VAL A 605 4.81 9.78 -13.88
N VAL A 606 4.26 10.14 -12.73
CA VAL A 606 3.96 9.22 -11.63
C VAL A 606 2.50 9.36 -11.23
N ARG A 607 1.83 8.22 -11.11
CA ARG A 607 0.43 8.08 -10.74
C ARG A 607 0.17 8.52 -9.29
N PRO A 608 -1.10 8.76 -8.92
CA PRO A 608 -1.46 9.06 -7.54
C PRO A 608 -1.08 7.95 -6.53
N ASP A 609 -0.97 6.69 -6.98
CA ASP A 609 -0.54 5.55 -6.18
C ASP A 609 1.00 5.32 -6.17
N GLY A 610 1.77 6.28 -6.70
CA GLY A 610 3.24 6.27 -6.65
C GLY A 610 3.90 5.35 -7.67
N TYR A 611 3.18 4.89 -8.70
CA TYR A 611 3.74 4.11 -9.81
C TYR A 611 4.12 4.99 -11.00
N VAL A 612 5.28 4.73 -11.60
CA VAL A 612 5.76 5.40 -12.82
C VAL A 612 4.84 4.99 -13.96
N ALA A 613 4.18 5.98 -14.53
CA ALA A 613 3.25 5.81 -15.63
C ALA A 613 3.92 5.99 -16.99
N GLN A 614 4.86 6.93 -17.10
CA GLN A 614 5.45 7.28 -18.38
C GLN A 614 6.81 8.00 -18.18
N VAL A 615 7.72 7.82 -19.13
CA VAL A 615 9.01 8.53 -19.24
C VAL A 615 9.08 9.12 -20.65
N LEU A 616 9.33 10.43 -20.78
CA LEU A 616 9.38 11.12 -22.07
C LEU A 616 10.55 12.10 -22.14
N PRO A 617 11.06 12.44 -23.34
CA PRO A 617 11.95 13.59 -23.49
C PRO A 617 11.18 14.91 -23.26
N LEU A 618 11.89 15.97 -22.90
CA LEU A 618 11.30 17.31 -22.71
C LEU A 618 10.60 17.85 -23.97
N SER A 619 10.97 17.37 -25.16
CA SER A 619 10.36 17.76 -26.45
C SER A 619 9.05 17.04 -26.77
N ALA A 620 8.73 15.90 -26.14
CA ALA A 620 7.56 15.07 -26.44
C ALA A 620 6.28 15.60 -25.77
N THR A 621 6.01 16.88 -25.96
CA THR A 621 4.85 17.59 -25.38
C THR A 621 3.52 17.04 -25.91
N ALA A 622 3.45 16.72 -27.21
CA ALA A 622 2.26 16.14 -27.83
C ALA A 622 1.90 14.77 -27.22
N GLU A 623 2.89 13.88 -27.07
CA GLU A 623 2.70 12.55 -26.48
C GLU A 623 2.25 12.63 -25.02
N LEU A 624 2.82 13.56 -24.24
CA LEU A 624 2.38 13.82 -22.87
C LEU A 624 0.93 14.32 -22.82
N GLY A 625 0.56 15.21 -23.75
CA GLY A 625 -0.80 15.70 -23.93
C GLY A 625 -1.80 14.59 -24.23
N GLU A 626 -1.46 13.72 -25.18
CA GLU A 626 -2.27 12.56 -25.59
C GLU A 626 -2.40 11.53 -24.47
N PHE A 627 -1.32 11.24 -23.74
CA PHE A 627 -1.32 10.34 -22.60
C PHE A 627 -2.35 10.75 -21.54
N PHE A 628 -2.38 12.03 -21.13
CA PHE A 628 -3.38 12.50 -20.16
C PHE A 628 -4.79 12.60 -20.76
N ALA A 629 -4.92 13.00 -22.02
CA ALA A 629 -6.23 13.05 -22.69
C ALA A 629 -6.90 11.67 -22.79
N GLY A 630 -6.13 10.57 -22.83
CA GLY A 630 -6.65 9.21 -22.83
C GLY A 630 -7.28 8.77 -21.51
N GLN A 631 -6.98 9.44 -20.39
CA GLN A 631 -7.36 9.01 -19.04
C GLN A 631 -8.02 10.09 -18.17
N MET A 632 -8.19 11.30 -18.69
CA MET A 632 -8.80 12.42 -17.98
C MET A 632 -9.94 13.05 -18.77
N LEU A 633 -10.90 13.62 -18.05
CA LEU A 633 -12.01 14.37 -18.62
C LEU A 633 -11.72 15.87 -18.52
N ALA A 634 -11.83 16.59 -19.64
CA ALA A 634 -11.68 18.04 -19.67
C ALA A 634 -12.83 18.72 -18.89
N ARG A 635 -12.54 19.86 -18.24
CA ARG A 635 -13.51 20.62 -17.45
C ARG A 635 -13.56 22.09 -17.79
#